data_AF-A0A815ZPU7-F1
#
_entry.id   AF-A0A815ZPU7-F1
#
_cell.length_a   1.000
_cell.length_b   1.000
_cell.length_c   1.000
_cell.angle_alpha   90.00
_cell.angle_beta   90.00
_cell.angle_gamma   90.00
#
_symmetry.space_group_name_H-M   'P 1'
#
loop_
_entity.id
_entity.type
_entity.pdbx_description
1 polymer ?
#
loop_
_entity_poly.entity_id
_entity_poly.type
_entity_poly.pdbx_seq_one_letter_code
_entity_poly.pdbx_strand_id
1 'polypeptide(L)'
;MAQTVSPVIYSPNDQPELVHPNHFIIWLDQHIGQRDEYHKLKRSFTRAMNPNDRLYEGSLVNDNINRSILDNDDIDRSILLDTPLLVQLDDVEFMFQAFNDIEKCFNIIEKNLDKRIFLITSGSKGKFLIPSLVINFPKIFKEGNWMYVFCANMNMVQVGDIKPTNAWAMHYLDRILMFDHEDNLLARMVLDMASYFTTKANDLKNNQRYKDAYQYLTWSRQMHKRYGLLTHRNMTDELKKIDQEIDTFRQELREGRSADDEDGYGEACGD
;
A
#
# COMPACT_ATOMS: atom_id res chain seq x y z
N MET A 1 -2.08 38.43 -24.36
CA MET A 1 -3.45 37.89 -24.22
C MET A 1 -3.36 36.70 -23.29
N ALA A 2 -3.97 36.79 -22.09
CA ALA A 2 -3.95 35.68 -21.14
C ALA A 2 -5.10 34.73 -21.47
N GLN A 3 -4.79 33.47 -21.79
CA GLN A 3 -5.80 32.44 -21.98
C GLN A 3 -6.33 32.01 -20.60
N THR A 4 -7.59 32.37 -20.33
CA THR A 4 -8.36 31.85 -19.20
C THR A 4 -8.72 30.40 -19.48
N VAL A 5 -8.10 29.47 -18.76
CA VAL A 5 -8.45 28.05 -18.80
C VAL A 5 -9.72 27.85 -17.98
N SER A 6 -10.83 27.51 -18.63
CA SER A 6 -12.08 27.18 -17.95
C SER A 6 -11.95 25.84 -17.20
N PRO A 7 -12.42 25.73 -15.96
CA PRO A 7 -12.44 24.46 -15.24
C PRO A 7 -13.44 23.49 -15.89
N VAL A 8 -12.98 22.28 -16.16
CA VAL A 8 -13.83 21.19 -16.68
C VAL A 8 -14.76 20.73 -15.57
N ILE A 9 -16.07 20.87 -15.79
CA ILE A 9 -17.12 20.35 -14.92
C ILE A 9 -17.40 18.92 -15.39
N TYR A 10 -17.08 17.92 -14.57
CA TYR A 10 -17.43 16.53 -14.86
C TYR A 10 -18.94 16.32 -14.72
N SER A 11 -19.53 15.56 -15.65
CA SER A 11 -20.91 15.10 -15.53
C SER A 11 -21.04 14.15 -14.33
N PRO A 12 -22.06 14.29 -13.45
CA PRO A 12 -22.26 13.42 -12.29
C PRO A 12 -22.39 11.93 -12.62
N ASN A 13 -22.70 11.58 -13.88
CA ASN A 13 -22.85 10.20 -14.36
C ASN A 13 -21.56 9.58 -14.93
N ASP A 14 -20.47 10.36 -15.07
CA ASP A 14 -19.16 9.86 -15.49
C ASP A 14 -18.30 9.42 -14.29
N GLN A 15 -18.93 8.99 -13.19
CA GLN A 15 -18.19 8.42 -12.08
C GLN A 15 -17.49 7.16 -12.59
N PRO A 16 -16.15 7.11 -12.55
CA PRO A 16 -15.43 5.90 -12.83
C PRO A 16 -16.01 4.71 -12.09
N GLU A 17 -16.23 3.58 -12.77
CA GLU A 17 -16.14 2.30 -12.07
C GLU A 17 -14.81 2.33 -11.32
N LEU A 18 -14.89 2.36 -9.98
CA LEU A 18 -13.72 2.44 -9.13
C LEU A 18 -12.87 1.19 -9.39
N VAL A 19 -11.59 1.42 -9.70
CA VAL A 19 -10.63 0.32 -9.82
C VAL A 19 -10.56 -0.40 -8.49
N HIS A 20 -11.04 -1.64 -8.45
CA HIS A 20 -10.96 -2.44 -7.24
C HIS A 20 -9.49 -2.62 -6.81
N PRO A 21 -9.19 -2.52 -5.50
CA PRO A 21 -7.83 -2.68 -4.99
C PRO A 21 -7.24 -4.04 -5.38
N ASN A 22 -6.21 -4.02 -6.22
CA ASN A 22 -5.43 -5.23 -6.56
C ASN A 22 -4.21 -5.41 -5.64
N HIS A 23 -4.37 -5.04 -4.38
CA HIS A 23 -3.29 -5.04 -3.40
C HIS A 23 -3.83 -5.32 -2.01
N PHE A 24 -3.03 -6.04 -1.23
CA PHE A 24 -3.46 -6.68 0.01
C PHE A 24 -2.35 -6.53 1.06
N ILE A 25 -2.66 -5.90 2.18
CA ILE A 25 -1.81 -5.89 3.37
C ILE A 25 -2.20 -7.08 4.24
N ILE A 26 -1.23 -7.94 4.54
CA ILE A 26 -1.41 -9.09 5.42
C ILE A 26 -0.49 -8.91 6.62
N TRP A 27 -1.02 -9.03 7.83
CA TRP A 27 -0.23 -8.92 9.05
C TRP A 27 -0.33 -10.19 9.90
N LEU A 28 0.75 -10.95 9.98
CA LEU A 28 0.85 -12.17 10.80
C LEU A 28 1.69 -11.94 12.06
N ASP A 29 1.03 -11.86 13.21
CA ASP A 29 1.69 -11.79 14.51
C ASP A 29 0.85 -12.46 15.61
N GLN A 30 1.50 -13.08 16.61
CA GLN A 30 0.77 -13.65 17.75
C GLN A 30 0.16 -12.58 18.68
N HIS A 31 0.69 -11.35 18.64
CA HIS A 31 0.31 -10.22 19.49
C HIS A 31 -0.49 -9.15 18.74
N ILE A 32 -0.79 -9.32 17.44
CA ILE A 32 -1.44 -8.25 16.66
C ILE A 32 -2.82 -7.85 17.21
N GLY A 33 -3.59 -8.77 17.79
CA GLY A 33 -4.87 -8.48 18.46
C GLY A 33 -4.74 -7.93 19.89
N GLN A 34 -3.52 -7.76 20.42
CA GLN A 34 -3.34 -7.21 21.77
C GLN A 34 -3.32 -5.68 21.71
N ARG A 35 -4.17 -5.03 22.50
CA ARG A 35 -4.40 -3.57 22.47
C ARG A 35 -3.13 -2.74 22.71
N ASP A 36 -2.28 -3.18 23.63
CA ASP A 36 -1.07 -2.45 24.05
C ASP A 36 0.14 -2.72 23.14
N GLU A 37 0.07 -3.79 22.34
CA GLU A 37 1.11 -4.21 21.42
C GLU A 37 0.99 -3.49 20.08
N TYR A 38 2.14 -3.05 19.57
CA TYR A 38 2.27 -2.29 18.32
C TYR A 38 1.39 -1.03 18.25
N HIS A 39 1.00 -0.45 19.39
CA HIS A 39 0.03 0.65 19.43
C HIS A 39 0.48 1.86 18.60
N LYS A 40 1.79 2.13 18.52
CA LYS A 40 2.34 3.19 17.67
C LYS A 40 2.23 2.83 16.19
N LEU A 41 2.70 1.64 15.78
CA LEU A 41 2.56 1.17 14.41
C LEU A 41 1.10 1.15 13.94
N LYS A 42 0.19 0.56 14.72
CA LYS A 42 -1.26 0.53 14.44
C LYS A 42 -1.82 1.94 14.26
N ARG A 43 -1.46 2.88 15.15
CA ARG A 43 -1.87 4.29 15.04
C ARG A 43 -1.27 4.99 13.83
N SER A 44 -0.01 4.71 13.49
CA SER A 44 0.64 5.32 12.34
C SER A 44 0.19 4.73 11.02
N PHE A 45 -0.29 3.49 11.01
CA PHE A 45 -1.07 2.94 9.90
C PHE A 45 -2.31 3.80 9.64
N THR A 46 -2.90 4.41 10.65
CA THR A 46 -4.22 5.02 10.49
C THR A 46 -4.22 6.52 10.33
N ARG A 47 -3.25 7.22 10.95
CA ARG A 47 -3.27 8.69 11.05
C ARG A 47 -2.29 9.42 10.13
N ALA A 48 -1.55 8.72 9.27
CA ALA A 48 -0.47 9.32 8.46
C ALA A 48 0.53 10.15 9.30
N MET A 49 0.67 9.80 10.58
CA MET A 49 1.55 10.45 11.55
C MET A 49 2.77 9.56 11.79
N ASN A 50 3.92 10.19 12.01
CA ASN A 50 5.12 9.49 12.44
C ASN A 50 4.84 8.79 13.80
N PRO A 51 5.14 7.48 13.96
CA PRO A 51 4.85 6.76 15.20
C PRO A 51 5.61 7.29 16.43
N ASN A 52 6.70 8.02 16.21
CA ASN A 52 7.49 8.66 17.26
C ASN A 52 7.05 10.08 17.61
N ASP A 53 6.14 10.71 16.86
CA ASP A 53 5.64 12.03 17.21
C ASP A 53 4.83 11.94 18.51
N ARG A 54 5.30 12.65 19.55
CA ARG A 54 4.54 12.83 20.79
C ARG A 54 3.29 13.62 20.46
N LEU A 55 2.15 12.93 20.41
CA LEU A 55 0.86 13.60 20.34
C LEU A 55 0.73 14.54 21.53
N TYR A 56 0.57 15.83 21.27
CA TYR A 56 -0.09 16.69 22.23
C TYR A 56 -1.54 16.22 22.33
N GLU A 57 -1.90 15.61 23.47
CA GLU A 57 -3.24 15.07 23.77
C GLU A 57 -4.39 16.11 23.59
N GLY A 58 -4.06 17.39 23.41
CA GLY A 58 -5.03 18.48 23.21
C GLY A 58 -5.46 18.76 21.75
N SER A 59 -4.88 18.11 20.74
CA SER A 59 -5.22 18.36 19.31
C SER A 59 -6.09 17.24 18.72
N LEU A 60 -7.19 16.89 19.42
CA LEU A 60 -8.08 15.80 19.03
C LEU A 60 -9.51 16.26 18.69
N VAL A 61 -9.77 17.57 18.58
CA VAL A 61 -11.16 18.08 18.60
C VAL A 61 -11.76 18.42 17.23
N ASN A 62 -10.99 18.56 16.14
CA ASN A 62 -11.57 19.10 14.89
C ASN A 62 -11.44 18.29 13.60
N ASP A 63 -10.85 17.10 13.58
CA ASP A 63 -10.82 16.27 12.36
C ASP A 63 -12.06 15.37 12.29
N ASN A 64 -13.19 15.99 11.94
CA ASN A 64 -14.46 15.35 11.55
C ASN A 64 -14.35 14.55 10.22
N ILE A 65 -13.21 13.92 9.96
CA ILE A 65 -13.02 13.07 8.80
C ILE A 65 -13.43 11.66 9.20
N ASN A 66 -14.71 11.32 8.94
CA ASN A 66 -15.28 9.97 8.93
C ASN A 66 -14.60 9.07 7.88
N ARG A 67 -13.28 8.92 7.93
CA ARG A 67 -12.56 7.90 7.17
C ARG A 67 -12.28 6.76 8.13
N SER A 68 -12.63 5.54 7.73
CA SER A 68 -12.41 4.33 8.52
C SER A 68 -10.90 4.17 8.75
N ILE A 69 -10.49 4.67 9.91
CA ILE A 69 -9.17 4.55 10.52
C ILE A 69 -9.15 3.14 11.10
N LEU A 70 -8.36 2.22 10.53
CA LEU A 70 -8.10 0.87 11.08
C LEU A 70 -7.83 0.91 12.60
N ASP A 71 -8.85 0.75 13.42
CA ASP A 71 -8.67 0.77 14.87
C ASP A 71 -8.39 -0.64 15.40
N ASN A 72 -8.21 -0.75 16.72
CA ASN A 72 -8.02 -2.08 17.32
C ASN A 72 -9.25 -2.97 17.12
N ASP A 73 -10.45 -2.39 17.04
CA ASP A 73 -11.68 -3.15 16.83
C ASP A 73 -11.73 -3.71 15.40
N ASP A 74 -11.20 -2.99 14.41
CA ASP A 74 -11.03 -3.48 13.04
C ASP A 74 -10.00 -4.62 12.97
N ILE A 75 -8.87 -4.50 13.67
CA ILE A 75 -7.88 -5.58 13.74
C ILE A 75 -8.49 -6.83 14.40
N ASP A 76 -9.16 -6.67 15.53
CA ASP A 76 -9.82 -7.75 16.23
C ASP A 76 -10.93 -8.37 15.39
N ARG A 77 -11.73 -7.54 14.70
CA ARG A 77 -12.76 -7.99 13.75
C ARG A 77 -12.14 -8.79 12.61
N SER A 78 -11.01 -8.36 12.05
CA SER A 78 -10.31 -9.06 10.99
C SER A 78 -9.87 -10.46 11.44
N ILE A 79 -9.34 -10.58 12.66
CA ILE A 79 -8.89 -11.86 13.25
C ILE A 79 -10.10 -12.76 13.56
N LEU A 80 -11.16 -12.20 14.15
CA LEU A 80 -12.33 -12.95 14.62
C LEU A 80 -13.23 -13.43 13.47
N LEU A 81 -13.48 -12.57 12.48
CA LEU A 81 -14.34 -12.89 11.35
C LEU A 81 -13.62 -13.71 10.27
N ASP A 82 -12.29 -13.75 10.30
CA ASP A 82 -11.45 -14.41 9.28
C ASP A 82 -11.76 -13.87 7.87
N THR A 83 -12.15 -12.60 7.80
CA THR A 83 -12.50 -11.91 6.55
C THR A 83 -11.58 -10.72 6.31
N PRO A 84 -11.13 -10.50 5.07
CA PRO A 84 -10.47 -9.26 4.68
C PRO A 84 -11.36 -8.04 4.96
N LEU A 85 -10.76 -6.96 5.44
CA LEU A 85 -11.38 -5.66 5.64
C LEU A 85 -10.87 -4.67 4.59
N LEU A 86 -11.72 -3.75 4.15
CA LEU A 86 -11.30 -2.63 3.33
C LEU A 86 -10.84 -1.50 4.26
N VAL A 87 -9.59 -1.07 4.14
CA VAL A 87 -8.99 0.00 4.96
C VAL A 87 -8.47 1.11 4.06
N GLN A 88 -8.41 2.34 4.58
CA GLN A 88 -7.89 3.48 3.83
C GLN A 88 -6.56 3.98 4.42
N LEU A 89 -5.56 4.13 3.55
CA LEU A 89 -4.29 4.79 3.84
C LEU A 89 -4.17 6.04 2.95
N ASP A 90 -4.44 7.23 3.50
CA ASP A 90 -4.41 8.50 2.76
C ASP A 90 -5.20 8.48 1.44
N ASP A 91 -6.47 8.07 1.51
CA ASP A 91 -7.39 7.94 0.36
C ASP A 91 -7.02 6.84 -0.65
N VAL A 92 -6.16 5.92 -0.24
CA VAL A 92 -5.87 4.69 -0.99
C VAL A 92 -6.49 3.51 -0.25
N GLU A 93 -7.38 2.79 -0.93
CA GLU A 93 -8.08 1.65 -0.37
C GLU A 93 -7.25 0.37 -0.48
N PHE A 94 -6.99 -0.31 0.63
CA PHE A 94 -6.30 -1.58 0.70
C PHE A 94 -7.23 -2.66 1.23
N MET A 95 -7.10 -3.88 0.70
CA MET A 95 -7.55 -5.05 1.46
C MET A 95 -6.58 -5.28 2.62
N PHE A 96 -7.09 -5.53 3.81
CA PHE A 96 -6.31 -5.78 5.02
C PHE A 96 -6.79 -7.04 5.72
N GLN A 97 -5.88 -7.89 6.18
CA GLN A 97 -6.23 -9.01 7.03
C GLN A 97 -5.12 -9.31 8.03
N ALA A 98 -5.50 -9.42 9.30
CA ALA A 98 -4.62 -9.79 10.39
C ALA A 98 -4.79 -11.27 10.78
N PHE A 99 -3.69 -11.91 11.13
CA PHE A 99 -3.65 -13.31 11.53
C PHE A 99 -2.77 -13.49 12.76
N ASN A 100 -3.18 -14.41 13.63
CA ASN A 100 -2.32 -14.99 14.67
C ASN A 100 -1.91 -16.44 14.34
N ASP A 101 -2.54 -17.05 13.33
CA ASP A 101 -2.32 -18.41 12.87
C ASP A 101 -1.57 -18.45 11.52
N ILE A 102 -0.56 -19.33 11.43
CA ILE A 102 0.31 -19.42 10.25
C ILE A 102 -0.41 -20.09 9.08
N GLU A 103 -1.17 -21.16 9.33
CA GLU A 103 -1.83 -21.94 8.28
C GLU A 103 -2.93 -21.13 7.61
N LYS A 104 -3.75 -20.43 8.41
CA LYS A 104 -4.76 -19.50 7.89
C LYS A 104 -4.15 -18.39 7.04
N CYS A 105 -3.07 -17.77 7.52
CA CYS A 105 -2.35 -16.73 6.77
C CYS A 105 -1.83 -17.27 5.44
N PHE A 106 -1.18 -18.45 5.44
CA PHE A 106 -0.69 -19.10 4.23
C PHE A 106 -1.81 -19.37 3.23
N ASN A 107 -2.93 -19.94 3.68
CA ASN A 107 -4.08 -20.24 2.83
C ASN A 107 -4.70 -18.99 2.20
N ILE A 108 -4.71 -17.86 2.92
CA ILE A 108 -5.22 -16.59 2.37
C ILE A 108 -4.24 -16.00 1.35
N ILE A 109 -2.93 -16.09 1.60
CA ILE A 109 -1.91 -15.69 0.63
C ILE A 109 -2.06 -16.51 -0.66
N GLU A 110 -2.17 -17.84 -0.55
CA GLU A 110 -2.32 -18.74 -1.68
C GLU A 110 -3.56 -18.40 -2.55
N LYS A 111 -4.68 -18.06 -1.91
CA LYS A 111 -5.91 -17.66 -2.61
C LYS A 111 -5.84 -16.29 -3.29
N ASN A 112 -4.82 -15.48 -2.99
CA ASN A 112 -4.69 -14.10 -3.48
C ASN A 112 -3.33 -13.84 -4.16
N LEU A 113 -2.71 -14.87 -4.74
CA LEU A 113 -1.42 -14.75 -5.44
C LEU A 113 -1.48 -13.90 -6.72
N ASP A 114 -2.67 -13.62 -7.23
CA ASP A 114 -2.94 -12.70 -8.34
C ASP A 114 -2.82 -11.21 -7.92
N LYS A 115 -2.81 -10.93 -6.62
CA LYS A 115 -2.73 -9.59 -6.05
C LYS A 115 -1.33 -9.24 -5.59
N ARG A 116 -1.05 -7.94 -5.44
CA ARG A 116 0.17 -7.48 -4.78
C ARG A 116 0.03 -7.61 -3.26
N ILE A 117 0.78 -8.52 -2.65
CA ILE A 117 0.78 -8.73 -1.19
C ILE A 117 1.90 -7.93 -0.52
N PHE A 118 1.54 -7.15 0.48
CA PHE A 118 2.44 -6.49 1.44
C PHE A 118 2.35 -7.25 2.76
N LEU A 119 3.26 -8.20 2.96
CA LEU A 119 3.25 -9.08 4.13
C LEU A 119 4.10 -8.49 5.26
N ILE A 120 3.48 -8.31 6.43
CA ILE A 120 4.13 -7.94 7.69
C ILE A 120 4.08 -9.15 8.61
N THR A 121 5.21 -9.53 9.22
CA THR A 121 5.22 -10.63 10.19
C THR A 121 6.27 -10.45 11.28
N SER A 122 6.06 -11.02 12.46
CA SER A 122 7.13 -11.11 13.47
C SER A 122 8.26 -12.03 13.03
N GLY A 123 9.45 -11.83 13.60
CA GLY A 123 10.54 -12.81 13.47
C GLY A 123 10.14 -14.25 13.88
N SER A 124 9.31 -14.40 14.91
CA SER A 124 8.87 -15.72 15.40
C SER A 124 7.92 -16.43 14.43
N LYS A 125 6.95 -15.72 13.85
CA LYS A 125 6.01 -16.27 12.87
C LYS A 125 6.63 -16.38 11.47
N GLY A 126 7.40 -15.37 11.08
CA GLY A 126 8.12 -15.30 9.82
C GLY A 126 9.07 -16.48 9.59
N LYS A 127 9.72 -16.97 10.66
CA LYS A 127 10.57 -18.17 10.62
C LYS A 127 9.90 -19.39 9.98
N PHE A 128 8.58 -19.51 10.12
CA PHE A 128 7.82 -20.65 9.60
C PHE A 128 7.11 -20.31 8.29
N LEU A 129 6.51 -19.11 8.21
CA LEU A 129 5.74 -18.71 7.03
C LEU A 129 6.65 -18.45 5.82
N ILE A 130 7.72 -17.67 5.96
CA ILE A 130 8.55 -17.21 4.83
C ILE A 130 9.20 -18.36 4.06
N PRO A 131 9.86 -19.35 4.71
CA PRO A 131 10.38 -20.52 3.99
C PRO A 131 9.30 -21.22 3.16
N SER A 132 8.11 -21.40 3.74
CA SER A 132 6.98 -22.05 3.09
C SER A 132 6.51 -21.27 1.86
N LEU A 133 6.41 -19.95 1.95
CA LEU A 133 6.02 -19.10 0.83
C LEU A 133 7.06 -19.10 -0.29
N VAL A 134 8.35 -19.04 0.04
CA VAL A 134 9.43 -19.05 -0.96
C VAL A 134 9.52 -20.40 -1.67
N ILE A 135 9.33 -21.51 -0.95
CA ILE A 135 9.34 -22.85 -1.54
C ILE A 135 8.13 -23.08 -2.45
N ASN A 136 6.93 -22.71 -2.01
CA ASN A 136 5.71 -23.01 -2.75
C ASN A 136 5.43 -21.98 -3.87
N PHE A 137 5.83 -20.72 -3.70
CA PHE A 137 5.53 -19.63 -4.62
C PHE A 137 6.76 -18.78 -5.02
N PRO A 138 7.86 -19.39 -5.50
CA PRO A 138 9.14 -18.72 -5.73
C PRO A 138 9.08 -17.58 -6.77
N LYS A 139 8.12 -17.62 -7.70
CA LYS A 139 7.93 -16.58 -8.72
C LYS A 139 7.28 -15.31 -8.15
N ILE A 140 6.47 -15.46 -7.10
CA ILE A 140 5.74 -14.37 -6.46
C ILE A 140 6.65 -13.72 -5.41
N PHE A 141 7.27 -14.53 -4.54
CA PHE A 141 8.20 -14.07 -3.53
C PHE A 141 9.64 -14.14 -4.05
N LYS A 142 9.95 -13.24 -4.98
CA LYS A 142 11.27 -13.02 -5.58
C LYS A 142 11.90 -11.69 -5.13
N GLU A 143 13.15 -11.44 -5.52
CA GLU A 143 13.82 -10.16 -5.27
C GLU A 143 12.96 -8.97 -5.75
N GLY A 144 12.91 -7.90 -4.95
CA GLY A 144 12.04 -6.75 -5.19
C GLY A 144 10.60 -6.91 -4.70
N ASN A 145 10.15 -8.13 -4.43
CA ASN A 145 8.84 -8.41 -3.81
C ASN A 145 9.00 -8.70 -2.31
N TRP A 146 9.48 -7.68 -1.61
CA TRP A 146 9.88 -7.79 -0.21
C TRP A 146 8.74 -8.18 0.73
N MET A 147 9.03 -9.10 1.64
CA MET A 147 8.24 -9.37 2.84
C MET A 147 8.85 -8.62 4.03
N TYR A 148 8.03 -7.90 4.79
CA TYR A 148 8.48 -7.06 5.91
C TYR A 148 8.44 -7.87 7.20
N VAL A 149 9.59 -7.99 7.85
CA VAL A 149 9.71 -8.74 9.10
C VAL A 149 10.00 -7.77 10.24
N PHE A 150 9.07 -7.67 11.18
CA PHE A 150 9.22 -6.88 12.39
C PHE A 150 9.83 -7.72 13.51
N CYS A 151 10.95 -7.27 14.05
CA CYS A 151 11.71 -7.95 15.08
C CYS A 151 12.01 -6.99 16.22
N ALA A 152 11.07 -6.81 17.15
CA ALA A 152 11.23 -5.92 18.31
C ALA A 152 12.51 -6.19 19.14
N ASN A 153 13.06 -7.41 19.09
CA ASN A 153 14.33 -7.79 19.72
C ASN A 153 15.26 -8.48 18.70
N MET A 154 15.66 -7.74 17.67
CA MET A 154 16.54 -8.25 16.63
C MET A 154 17.97 -8.40 17.15
N ASN A 155 18.43 -9.63 17.31
CA ASN A 155 19.85 -9.93 17.49
C ASN A 155 20.34 -10.76 16.30
N MET A 156 21.10 -10.14 15.40
CA MET A 156 21.60 -10.77 14.17
C MET A 156 22.97 -11.41 14.34
N VAL A 157 23.73 -10.98 15.34
CA VAL A 157 25.11 -11.42 15.55
C VAL A 157 25.22 -12.07 16.92
N GLN A 158 25.97 -13.16 17.02
CA GLN A 158 26.24 -13.77 18.31
C GLN A 158 27.07 -12.82 19.17
N VAL A 159 26.58 -12.48 20.37
CA VAL A 159 27.31 -11.68 21.35
C VAL A 159 27.49 -12.53 22.60
N GLY A 160 28.71 -13.04 22.79
CA GLY A 160 28.99 -14.03 23.85
C GLY A 160 28.19 -15.32 23.64
N ASP A 161 27.43 -15.72 24.66
CA ASP A 161 26.57 -16.91 24.63
C ASP A 161 25.15 -16.64 24.09
N ILE A 162 24.83 -15.38 23.74
CA ILE A 162 23.51 -15.01 23.22
C ILE A 162 23.42 -15.41 21.75
N LYS A 163 22.60 -16.42 21.46
CA LYS A 163 22.32 -16.87 20.09
C LYS A 163 21.54 -15.80 19.30
N PRO A 164 21.81 -15.63 17.99
CA PRO A 164 21.02 -14.76 17.14
C PRO A 164 19.54 -15.18 17.15
N THR A 165 18.63 -14.24 17.36
CA THR A 165 17.19 -14.52 17.48
C THR A 165 16.54 -14.81 16.12
N ASN A 166 17.16 -14.37 15.02
CA ASN A 166 16.62 -14.47 13.68
C ASN A 166 17.61 -15.04 12.65
N ALA A 167 18.48 -15.98 13.05
CA ALA A 167 19.47 -16.57 12.13
C ALA A 167 18.85 -17.14 10.84
N TRP A 168 17.61 -17.63 10.90
CA TRP A 168 16.86 -18.15 9.75
C TRP A 168 16.71 -17.14 8.62
N ALA A 169 16.65 -15.84 8.95
CA ALA A 169 16.44 -14.75 8.01
C ALA A 169 17.62 -14.56 7.04
N MET A 170 18.83 -14.98 7.45
CA MET A 170 20.04 -14.87 6.63
C MET A 170 19.92 -15.62 5.29
N HIS A 171 19.08 -16.66 5.24
CA HIS A 171 18.82 -17.43 4.03
C HIS A 171 17.84 -16.75 3.05
N TYR A 172 17.24 -15.62 3.45
CA TYR A 172 16.18 -14.95 2.71
C TYR A 172 16.42 -13.43 2.59
N LEU A 173 17.65 -12.94 2.77
CA LEU A 173 17.97 -11.51 2.73
C LEU A 173 17.63 -10.84 1.39
N ASP A 174 17.55 -11.62 0.32
CA ASP A 174 17.12 -11.18 -1.01
C ASP A 174 15.60 -11.24 -1.21
N ARG A 175 14.84 -11.57 -0.16
CA ARG A 175 13.37 -11.69 -0.16
C ARG A 175 12.68 -10.94 0.97
N ILE A 176 13.40 -10.61 2.04
CA ILE A 176 12.82 -9.96 3.22
C ILE A 176 13.51 -8.65 3.55
N LEU A 177 12.77 -7.75 4.18
CA LEU A 177 13.31 -6.57 4.84
C LEU A 177 13.03 -6.69 6.34
N MET A 178 14.07 -6.64 7.15
CA MET A 178 13.97 -6.76 8.60
C MET A 178 14.04 -5.40 9.28
N PHE A 179 13.20 -5.19 10.28
CA PHE A 179 13.13 -3.96 11.05
C PHE A 179 13.06 -4.26 12.54
N ASP A 180 13.81 -3.50 13.32
CA ASP A 180 13.77 -3.47 14.79
C ASP A 180 12.93 -2.31 15.35
N HIS A 181 12.60 -1.33 14.49
CA HIS A 181 11.79 -0.16 14.81
C HIS A 181 10.58 -0.04 13.88
N GLU A 182 9.41 0.23 14.46
CA GLU A 182 8.10 0.26 13.78
C GLU A 182 8.05 1.32 12.67
N ASP A 183 8.61 2.49 12.92
CA ASP A 183 8.62 3.65 12.02
C ASP A 183 9.35 3.38 10.72
N ASN A 184 10.49 2.69 10.82
CA ASN A 184 11.31 2.35 9.66
C ASN A 184 10.58 1.37 8.75
N LEU A 185 9.84 0.41 9.34
CA LEU A 185 9.04 -0.55 8.61
C LEU A 185 7.95 0.15 7.81
N LEU A 186 7.13 0.97 8.48
CA LEU A 186 6.00 1.63 7.82
C LEU A 186 6.47 2.60 6.74
N ALA A 187 7.49 3.43 7.03
CA ALA A 187 8.04 4.35 6.05
C ALA A 187 8.55 3.60 4.81
N ARG A 188 9.30 2.51 5.01
CA ARG A 188 9.81 1.73 3.89
C ARG A 188 8.70 1.06 3.07
N MET A 189 7.71 0.46 3.75
CA MET A 189 6.59 -0.20 3.09
C MET A 189 5.77 0.79 2.25
N VAL A 190 5.49 1.98 2.78
CA VAL A 190 4.78 3.05 2.05
C VAL A 190 5.56 3.48 0.80
N LEU A 191 6.88 3.57 0.86
CA LEU A 191 7.71 3.88 -0.30
C LEU A 191 7.66 2.76 -1.36
N ASP A 192 7.68 1.50 -0.94
CA ASP A 192 7.55 0.36 -1.84
C ASP A 192 6.13 0.28 -2.45
N MET A 193 5.09 0.67 -1.71
CA MET A 193 3.72 0.84 -2.24
C MET A 193 3.68 1.92 -3.32
N ALA A 194 4.29 3.07 -3.09
CA ALA A 194 4.39 4.15 -4.08
C ALA A 194 5.08 3.65 -5.36
N SER A 195 6.21 2.96 -5.21
CA SER A 195 6.97 2.39 -6.33
C SER A 195 6.13 1.37 -7.12
N TYR A 196 5.42 0.47 -6.42
CA TYR A 196 4.49 -0.47 -7.04
C TYR A 196 3.42 0.24 -7.87
N PHE A 197 2.81 1.28 -7.31
CA PHE A 197 1.76 2.03 -8.01
C PHE A 197 2.27 2.76 -9.24
N THR A 198 3.48 3.35 -9.20
CA THR A 198 4.12 3.95 -10.37
C THR A 198 4.40 2.91 -11.46
N THR A 199 4.99 1.76 -11.11
CA THR A 199 5.23 0.68 -12.09
C THR A 199 3.92 0.21 -12.71
N LYS A 200 2.89 -0.02 -11.89
CA LYS A 200 1.59 -0.50 -12.38
C LYS A 200 0.91 0.52 -13.29
N ALA A 201 1.02 1.82 -12.99
CA ALA A 201 0.50 2.86 -13.85
C ALA A 201 1.18 2.88 -15.23
N ASN A 202 2.51 2.74 -15.27
CA ASN A 202 3.25 2.67 -16.53
C ASN A 202 2.87 1.43 -17.35
N ASP A 203 2.71 0.27 -16.71
CA ASP A 203 2.22 -0.93 -17.40
C ASP A 203 0.82 -0.71 -17.98
N LEU A 204 -0.09 -0.09 -17.21
CA LEU A 204 -1.44 0.21 -17.67
C LEU A 204 -1.44 1.22 -18.82
N LYS A 205 -0.55 2.23 -18.78
CA LYS A 205 -0.34 3.18 -19.88
C LYS A 205 0.05 2.47 -21.17
N ASN A 206 1.03 1.58 -21.10
CA ASN A 206 1.51 0.83 -22.26
C ASN A 206 0.41 -0.06 -22.87
N ASN A 207 -0.57 -0.47 -22.05
CA ASN A 207 -1.76 -1.19 -22.46
C ASN A 207 -2.96 -0.28 -22.77
N GLN A 208 -2.74 1.04 -22.95
CA GLN A 208 -3.76 2.05 -23.28
C GLN A 208 -4.90 2.16 -22.26
N ARG A 209 -4.70 1.69 -21.02
CA ARG A 209 -5.65 1.82 -19.91
C ARG A 209 -5.40 3.08 -19.10
N TYR A 210 -5.50 4.23 -19.76
CA TYR A 210 -5.08 5.53 -19.21
C TYR A 210 -5.83 5.94 -17.94
N LYS A 211 -7.11 5.61 -17.84
CA LYS A 211 -7.95 5.94 -16.67
C LYS A 211 -7.46 5.22 -15.41
N ASP A 212 -7.14 3.95 -15.54
CA ASP A 212 -6.61 3.14 -14.43
C ASP A 212 -5.19 3.59 -14.09
N ALA A 213 -4.36 3.83 -15.10
CA ALA A 213 -3.00 4.35 -14.92
C ALA A 213 -2.99 5.67 -14.13
N TYR A 214 -3.91 6.59 -14.44
CA TYR A 214 -4.11 7.83 -13.72
C TYR A 214 -4.46 7.61 -12.24
N GLN A 215 -5.36 6.65 -11.94
CA GLN A 215 -5.72 6.30 -10.57
C GLN A 215 -4.50 5.78 -9.80
N TYR A 216 -3.71 4.88 -10.41
CA TYR A 216 -2.50 4.34 -9.80
C TYR A 216 -1.42 5.42 -9.57
N LEU A 217 -1.21 6.36 -10.49
CA LEU A 217 -0.30 7.49 -10.25
C LEU A 217 -0.78 8.39 -9.11
N THR A 218 -2.09 8.61 -9.02
CA THR A 218 -2.68 9.37 -7.90
C THR A 218 -2.40 8.67 -6.57
N TRP A 219 -2.56 7.35 -6.49
CA TRP A 219 -2.21 6.56 -5.31
C TRP A 219 -0.71 6.60 -5.01
N SER A 220 0.16 6.49 -6.03
CA SER A 220 1.61 6.63 -5.87
C SER A 220 1.98 7.96 -5.23
N ARG A 221 1.40 9.05 -5.72
CA ARG A 221 1.58 10.39 -5.18
C ARG A 221 1.20 10.48 -3.71
N GLN A 222 0.05 9.90 -3.31
CA GLN A 222 -0.38 9.90 -1.90
C GLN A 222 0.61 9.14 -1.02
N MET A 223 1.09 7.98 -1.49
CA MET A 223 2.09 7.21 -0.75
C MET A 223 3.43 7.96 -0.63
N HIS A 224 3.89 8.66 -1.66
CA HIS A 224 5.09 9.52 -1.55
C HIS A 224 4.90 10.67 -0.55
N LYS A 225 3.72 11.31 -0.54
CA LYS A 225 3.39 12.35 0.44
C LYS A 225 3.44 11.78 1.86
N ARG A 226 2.82 10.62 2.07
CA ARG A 226 2.84 9.91 3.37
C ARG A 226 4.25 9.55 3.81
N TYR A 227 5.08 9.06 2.89
CA TYR A 227 6.49 8.76 3.18
C TYR A 227 7.25 10.01 3.66
N GLY A 228 7.02 11.16 3.02
CA GLY A 228 7.58 12.44 3.45
C GLY A 228 7.18 12.82 4.88
N LEU A 229 5.90 12.63 5.24
CA LEU A 229 5.40 12.87 6.59
C LEU A 229 6.03 11.92 7.63
N LEU A 230 6.08 10.62 7.32
CA LEU A 230 6.65 9.60 8.21
C LEU A 230 8.15 9.77 8.45
N THR A 231 8.88 10.35 7.50
CA THR A 231 10.34 10.49 7.59
C THR A 231 10.81 11.93 7.82
N HIS A 232 9.87 12.87 7.94
CA HIS A 232 10.12 14.32 7.93
C HIS A 232 11.01 14.78 6.76
N ARG A 233 10.89 14.09 5.61
CA ARG A 233 11.63 14.44 4.39
C ARG A 233 10.80 15.34 3.50
N ASN A 234 11.45 16.34 2.91
CA ASN A 234 10.85 17.14 1.87
C ASN A 234 10.81 16.33 0.56
N MET A 235 9.61 16.00 0.09
CA MET A 235 9.37 15.21 -1.13
C MET A 235 8.95 16.09 -2.32
N THR A 236 9.21 17.40 -2.28
CA THR A 236 8.68 18.36 -3.26
C THR A 236 9.08 18.00 -4.69
N ASP A 237 10.34 17.60 -4.92
CA ASP A 237 10.83 17.32 -6.26
C ASP A 237 10.26 16.02 -6.82
N GLU A 238 10.15 14.96 -6.01
CA GLU A 238 9.52 13.71 -6.38
C GLU A 238 8.03 13.89 -6.67
N LEU A 239 7.32 14.60 -5.80
CA LEU A 239 5.90 14.89 -5.98
C LEU A 239 5.66 15.71 -7.25
N LYS A 240 6.52 16.69 -7.54
CA LYS A 240 6.44 17.48 -8.76
C LYS A 240 6.61 16.64 -10.02
N LYS A 241 7.53 15.65 -10.02
CA LYS A 241 7.67 14.71 -11.15
C LYS A 241 6.41 13.89 -11.36
N ILE A 242 5.83 13.36 -10.28
CA ILE A 242 4.58 12.60 -10.34
C ILE A 242 3.42 13.49 -10.82
N ASP A 243 3.35 14.74 -10.36
CA ASP A 243 2.34 15.71 -10.81
C ASP A 243 2.46 16.00 -12.32
N GLN A 244 3.69 16.14 -12.84
CA GLN A 244 3.94 16.30 -14.28
C GLN A 244 3.51 15.08 -15.10
N GLU A 245 3.76 13.88 -14.59
CA GLU A 245 3.26 12.65 -15.20
C GLU A 245 1.73 12.63 -15.20
N ILE A 246 1.09 12.87 -14.06
CA ILE A 246 -0.36 12.93 -13.91
C ILE A 246 -1.00 13.91 -14.91
N ASP A 247 -0.41 15.10 -15.08
CA ASP A 247 -0.92 16.10 -16.02
C ASP A 247 -0.76 15.66 -17.49
N THR A 248 0.34 14.98 -17.81
CA THR A 248 0.54 14.36 -19.13
C THR A 248 -0.55 13.32 -19.42
N PHE A 249 -0.85 12.46 -18.44
CA PHE A 249 -1.92 11.46 -18.56
C PHE A 249 -3.31 12.10 -18.73
N ARG A 250 -3.58 13.20 -18.02
CA ARG A 250 -4.84 13.94 -18.19
C ARG A 250 -4.98 14.52 -19.59
N GLN A 251 -3.89 14.98 -20.18
CA GLN A 251 -3.90 15.51 -21.54
C GLN A 251 -4.14 14.39 -22.56
N GLU A 252 -3.40 13.27 -22.47
CA GLU A 252 -3.59 12.10 -23.33
C GLU A 252 -5.03 11.56 -23.24
N LEU A 253 -5.63 11.53 -22.05
CA LEU A 253 -7.05 11.16 -21.85
C LEU A 253 -8.04 12.09 -22.56
N ARG A 254 -7.73 13.38 -22.66
CA ARG A 254 -8.59 14.36 -23.35
C ARG A 254 -8.48 14.19 -24.85
N GLU A 255 -7.25 14.07 -25.36
CA GLU A 255 -6.98 13.92 -26.78
C GLU A 255 -7.52 12.59 -27.33
N GLY A 256 -7.41 11.49 -26.58
CA GLY A 256 -7.96 10.19 -26.97
C GLY A 256 -9.49 10.18 -27.07
N ARG A 257 -10.21 10.90 -26.19
CA ARG A 257 -11.68 11.02 -26.27
C ARG A 257 -12.15 11.83 -27.49
N SER A 258 -11.37 12.83 -27.90
CA SER A 258 -11.71 13.64 -29.07
C SER A 258 -11.61 12.85 -30.38
N ALA A 259 -10.81 11.79 -30.44
CA ALA A 259 -10.70 10.94 -31.62
C ALA A 259 -11.90 9.98 -31.78
N ASP A 260 -12.40 9.41 -30.67
CA ASP A 260 -13.52 8.47 -30.71
C ASP A 260 -14.88 9.14 -31.04
N ASP A 261 -15.02 10.44 -30.74
CA ASP A 261 -16.25 11.21 -31.01
C ASP A 261 -16.35 11.71 -32.48
N GLU A 262 -15.24 11.77 -33.23
CA GLU A 262 -15.24 12.22 -34.64
C GLU A 262 -15.63 11.12 -35.64
N ASP A 263 -15.48 9.83 -35.28
CA ASP A 263 -15.84 8.70 -36.14
C ASP A 263 -17.32 8.27 -36.04
N GLY A 264 -18.12 8.91 -35.16
CA GLY A 264 -19.54 8.60 -34.93
C GLY A 264 -20.54 9.26 -35.89
N TYR A 265 -20.09 10.12 -36.82
CA TYR A 265 -20.95 10.84 -37.78
C TYR A 265 -20.76 10.38 -39.24
N GLY A 266 -20.48 9.09 -39.45
CA GLY A 266 -20.42 8.48 -40.78
C GLY A 266 -21.61 7.55 -41.06
N GLU A 267 -22.42 7.90 -42.05
CA GLU A 267 -23.39 7.03 -42.77
C GLU A 267 -24.71 6.63 -42.06
N ALA A 268 -25.67 7.56 -42.14
CA ALA A 268 -27.08 7.21 -42.35
C ALA A 268 -27.59 7.93 -43.62
N CYS A 269 -27.26 7.40 -44.79
CA CYS A 269 -27.85 7.80 -46.08
C CYS A 269 -27.97 6.59 -47.03
N GLY A 270 -29.21 6.25 -47.40
CA GLY A 270 -29.60 5.37 -48.53
C GLY A 270 -29.77 3.89 -48.14
N ASP A 271 -30.92 3.23 -48.30
CA ASP A 271 -32.05 3.39 -49.23
C ASP A 271 -33.43 3.24 -48.58
#